data_AF-A0A432QX03-F1
#
_entry.id   AF-A0A432QX03-F1
#
_cell.length_a   1.000
_cell.length_b   1.000
_cell.length_c   1.000
_cell.angle_alpha   90.00
_cell.angle_beta   90.00
_cell.angle_gamma   90.00
#
_symmetry.space_group_name_H-M   'P 1'
#
loop_
_entity.id
_entity.type
_entity.pdbx_description
1 polymer ?
#
loop_
_entity_poly.entity_id
_entity_poly.type
_entity_poly.pdbx_seq_one_letter_code
_entity_poly.pdbx_strand_id
1 'polypeptide(L)'
;MNEEQRRICKMLREMSDEEAAAWLKRHYPGDDARLFWDAVFLLAHRSWRKKQRDKLLDYYLGYLKVHHVPASTAFEPLVRVAPIWRLCKVLTRHLPDNEKHLDLLAYNGLPVLKYSCKTKKDRQAVEDLECRLKDGMRKAD
;
A
#
# COMPACT_ATOMS: atom_id res chain seq x y z
N MET A 1 10.03 -14.29 -1.03
CA MET A 1 11.11 -13.49 -1.65
C MET A 1 11.93 -14.38 -2.57
N ASN A 2 11.94 -14.09 -3.87
CA ASN A 2 12.77 -14.82 -4.85
C ASN A 2 14.21 -14.23 -4.91
N GLU A 3 15.07 -14.83 -5.74
CA GLU A 3 16.49 -14.46 -5.83
C GLU A 3 16.70 -13.07 -6.44
N GLU A 4 15.88 -12.70 -7.41
CA GLU A 4 15.88 -11.36 -8.00
C GLU A 4 15.49 -10.29 -6.97
N GLN A 5 14.39 -10.49 -6.24
CA GLN A 5 13.95 -9.59 -5.17
C GLN A 5 15.03 -9.44 -4.10
N ARG A 6 15.77 -10.50 -3.76
CA ARG A 6 16.93 -10.41 -2.83
C ARG A 6 18.02 -9.50 -3.38
N ARG A 7 18.41 -9.68 -4.65
CA ARG A 7 19.41 -8.87 -5.33
C ARG A 7 19.01 -7.41 -5.35
N ILE A 8 17.75 -7.11 -5.70
CA ILE A 8 17.22 -5.74 -5.75
C ILE A 8 17.17 -5.14 -4.35
N CYS A 9 16.70 -5.88 -3.33
CA CYS A 9 16.73 -5.40 -1.95
C CYS A 9 18.15 -5.00 -1.50
N LYS A 10 19.17 -5.81 -1.84
CA LYS A 10 20.56 -5.51 -1.51
C LYS A 10 21.04 -4.23 -2.21
N MET A 11 20.83 -4.15 -3.52
CA MET A 11 21.20 -2.98 -4.32
C MET A 11 20.50 -1.71 -3.81
N LEU A 12 19.20 -1.77 -3.50
CA LEU A 12 18.49 -0.63 -2.95
C LEU A 12 19.17 -0.16 -1.67
N ARG A 13 19.47 -1.05 -0.70
CA ARG A 13 20.08 -0.65 0.59
C ARG A 13 21.40 0.13 0.46
N GLU A 14 22.13 -0.04 -0.64
CA GLU A 14 23.39 0.67 -0.91
C GLU A 14 23.14 2.11 -1.42
N MET A 15 21.92 2.43 -1.86
CA MET A 15 21.51 3.75 -2.34
C MET A 15 20.99 4.64 -1.21
N SER A 16 21.12 5.97 -1.37
CA SER A 16 20.40 6.94 -0.55
C SER A 16 18.88 6.76 -0.67
N ASP A 17 18.13 7.34 0.27
CA ASP A 17 16.67 7.21 0.30
C ASP A 17 16.01 7.87 -0.93
N GLU A 18 16.58 8.98 -1.38
CA GLU A 18 16.18 9.69 -2.60
C GLU A 18 16.47 8.86 -3.87
N GLU A 19 17.68 8.31 -3.99
CA GLU A 19 18.08 7.49 -5.14
C GLU A 19 17.26 6.21 -5.22
N ALA A 20 17.08 5.51 -4.10
CA ALA A 20 16.28 4.29 -4.05
C ALA A 20 14.81 4.55 -4.42
N ALA A 21 14.24 5.67 -3.95
CA ALA A 21 12.87 6.05 -4.29
C ALA A 21 12.74 6.38 -5.78
N ALA A 22 13.70 7.11 -6.36
CA ALA A 22 13.72 7.41 -7.79
C ALA A 22 13.90 6.13 -8.63
N TRP A 23 14.79 5.23 -8.20
CA TRP A 23 15.03 3.95 -8.85
C TRP A 23 13.77 3.09 -8.86
N LEU A 24 13.08 2.97 -7.72
CA LEU A 24 11.82 2.20 -7.62
C LEU A 24 10.77 2.74 -8.57
N LYS A 25 10.51 4.05 -8.59
CA LYS A 25 9.50 4.64 -9.49
C LYS A 25 9.83 4.44 -10.98
N ARG A 26 11.13 4.40 -11.32
CA ARG A 26 11.59 4.22 -12.70
C ARG A 26 11.49 2.76 -13.17
N HIS A 27 11.82 1.80 -12.32
CA HIS A 27 11.91 0.38 -12.69
C HIS A 27 10.65 -0.42 -12.32
N TYR A 28 9.89 0.09 -11.37
CA TYR A 28 8.58 -0.40 -10.96
C TYR A 28 7.58 0.76 -11.02
N PRO A 29 7.17 1.18 -12.24
CA PRO A 29 6.16 2.22 -12.40
C PRO A 29 4.86 1.82 -11.72
N GLY A 30 4.21 2.80 -11.08
CA GLY A 30 2.98 2.55 -10.33
C GLY A 30 1.80 2.14 -11.22
N ASP A 31 1.82 2.44 -12.51
CA ASP A 31 0.79 2.14 -13.49
C ASP A 31 0.94 0.77 -14.19
N ASP A 32 2.04 0.05 -13.99
CA ASP A 32 2.18 -1.32 -14.51
C ASP A 32 1.66 -2.35 -13.48
N ALA A 33 0.51 -2.95 -13.77
CA ALA A 33 -0.16 -3.92 -12.91
C ALA A 33 0.70 -5.14 -12.57
N ARG A 34 1.60 -5.54 -13.47
CA ARG A 34 2.48 -6.71 -13.27
C ARG A 34 3.58 -6.42 -12.26
N LEU A 35 4.03 -5.17 -12.20
CA LEU A 35 5.14 -4.72 -11.36
C LEU A 35 4.68 -4.08 -10.05
N PHE A 36 3.42 -3.65 -9.98
CA PHE A 36 2.86 -2.93 -8.83
C PHE A 36 3.09 -3.64 -7.50
N TRP A 37 2.71 -4.92 -7.41
CA TRP A 37 2.80 -5.68 -6.17
C TRP A 37 4.23 -6.06 -5.81
N ASP A 38 5.12 -6.22 -6.80
CA ASP A 38 6.56 -6.34 -6.56
C ASP A 38 7.13 -5.03 -6.00
N ALA A 39 6.68 -3.88 -6.48
CA ALA A 39 7.08 -2.58 -5.94
C ALA A 39 6.68 -2.44 -4.46
N VAL A 40 5.43 -2.80 -4.13
CA VAL A 40 4.92 -2.82 -2.75
C VAL A 40 5.73 -3.77 -1.86
N PHE A 41 6.08 -4.95 -2.39
CA PHE A 41 6.94 -5.89 -1.70
C PHE A 41 8.33 -5.28 -1.43
N LEU A 42 9.01 -4.73 -2.43
CA LEU A 42 10.33 -4.12 -2.30
C LEU A 42 10.33 -2.92 -1.35
N LEU A 43 9.27 -2.10 -1.41
CA LEU A 43 9.04 -0.98 -0.50
C LEU A 43 9.06 -1.43 0.96
N ALA A 44 8.46 -2.60 1.27
CA ALA A 44 8.38 -3.15 2.62
C ALA A 44 9.69 -3.75 3.15
N HIS A 45 10.68 -3.98 2.29
CA HIS A 45 11.97 -4.61 2.65
C HIS A 45 13.11 -3.60 2.85
N ARG A 46 12.77 -2.31 2.88
CA ARG A 46 13.68 -1.21 3.20
C ARG A 46 13.06 -0.32 4.28
N SER A 47 13.90 0.15 5.20
CA SER A 47 13.54 1.23 6.12
C SER A 47 13.67 2.58 5.43
N TRP A 48 12.56 3.30 5.32
CA TRP A 48 12.50 4.61 4.66
C TRP A 48 12.40 5.75 5.68
N ARG A 49 13.04 6.89 5.38
CA ARG A 49 12.79 8.14 6.10
C ARG A 49 11.35 8.57 5.87
N LYS A 50 10.74 9.20 6.90
CA LYS A 50 9.33 9.61 6.89
C LYS A 50 8.92 10.34 5.60
N LYS A 51 9.73 11.30 5.14
CA LYS A 51 9.46 12.09 3.94
C LYS A 51 9.34 11.22 2.68
N GLN A 52 10.26 10.26 2.50
CA GLN A 52 10.30 9.44 1.29
C GLN A 52 9.28 8.31 1.35
N ARG A 53 9.10 7.71 2.53
CA ARG A 53 8.01 6.76 2.79
C ARG A 53 6.66 7.34 2.40
N ASP A 54 6.37 8.56 2.84
CA ASP A 54 5.10 9.22 2.56
C ASP A 54 4.92 9.48 1.05
N LYS A 55 5.98 9.91 0.36
CA LYS A 55 5.96 10.10 -1.10
C LYS A 55 5.80 8.80 -1.89
N LEU A 56 6.36 7.69 -1.40
CA LEU A 56 6.27 6.40 -2.06
C LEU A 56 4.91 5.75 -1.84
N LEU A 57 4.39 5.79 -0.61
CA LEU A 57 3.04 5.33 -0.30
C LEU A 57 2.00 6.09 -1.12
N ASP A 58 2.10 7.42 -1.18
CA ASP A 58 1.17 8.24 -1.94
C ASP A 58 1.26 7.96 -3.45
N TYR A 59 2.48 7.81 -3.99
CA TYR A 59 2.70 7.47 -5.39
C TYR A 59 2.11 6.10 -5.75
N TYR A 60 2.48 5.04 -5.03
CA TYR A 60 2.04 3.69 -5.36
C TYR A 60 0.54 3.52 -5.08
N LEU A 61 0.07 3.86 -3.89
CA LEU A 61 -1.35 3.66 -3.57
C LEU A 61 -2.29 4.53 -4.42
N GLY A 62 -1.80 5.61 -5.03
CA GLY A 62 -2.54 6.37 -6.05
C GLY A 62 -2.97 5.55 -7.27
N TYR A 63 -2.22 4.50 -7.62
CA TYR A 63 -2.56 3.61 -8.72
C TYR A 63 -3.44 2.42 -8.30
N LEU A 64 -3.81 2.30 -7.03
CA LEU A 64 -4.68 1.22 -6.57
C LEU A 64 -6.03 1.22 -7.30
N LYS A 65 -6.49 2.37 -7.78
CA LYS A 65 -7.75 2.53 -8.53
C LYS A 65 -7.77 1.75 -9.85
N VAL A 66 -6.62 1.58 -10.49
CA VAL A 66 -6.49 0.96 -11.82
C VAL A 66 -5.96 -0.47 -11.77
N HIS A 67 -5.56 -0.94 -10.58
CA HIS A 67 -5.01 -2.28 -10.40
C HIS A 67 -5.99 -3.20 -9.70
N HIS A 68 -5.96 -4.47 -10.09
CA HIS A 68 -6.69 -5.49 -9.38
C HIS A 68 -6.18 -5.61 -7.94
N VAL A 69 -7.13 -5.61 -7.00
CA VAL A 69 -6.88 -5.91 -5.60
C VAL A 69 -6.72 -7.44 -5.46
N PRO A 70 -5.52 -7.94 -5.14
CA PRO A 70 -5.25 -9.35 -5.00
C PRO A 70 -5.71 -9.86 -3.61
N ALA A 71 -5.46 -11.14 -3.34
CA ALA A 71 -5.72 -11.75 -2.04
C ALA A 71 -5.07 -10.99 -0.87
N SER A 72 -5.64 -11.15 0.32
CA SER A 72 -5.22 -10.50 1.58
C SER A 72 -3.71 -10.54 1.86
N THR A 73 -3.01 -11.61 1.47
CA THR A 73 -1.56 -11.77 1.62
C THR A 73 -0.74 -10.64 0.96
N ALA A 74 -1.29 -9.98 -0.07
CA ALA A 74 -0.60 -8.88 -0.74
C ALA A 74 -0.66 -7.55 0.04
N PHE A 75 -1.51 -7.43 1.05
CA PHE A 75 -1.57 -6.25 1.93
C PHE A 75 -0.58 -6.36 3.10
N GLU A 76 -0.09 -7.56 3.42
CA GLU A 76 0.88 -7.77 4.50
C GLU A 76 2.19 -6.96 4.35
N PRO A 77 2.76 -6.75 3.15
CA PRO A 77 3.91 -5.88 3.00
C PRO A 77 3.60 -4.42 3.37
N LEU A 78 2.40 -3.91 3.06
CA LEU A 78 2.04 -2.51 3.30
C LEU A 78 2.03 -2.17 4.80
N VAL A 79 1.56 -3.09 5.65
CA VAL A 79 1.56 -2.87 7.11
C VAL A 79 2.95 -2.83 7.73
N ARG A 80 3.98 -3.30 7.00
CA ARG A 80 5.40 -3.20 7.40
C ARG A 80 6.03 -1.88 6.99
N VAL A 81 5.47 -1.19 5.99
CA VAL A 81 6.03 0.06 5.47
C VAL A 81 5.78 1.24 6.42
N ALA A 82 4.57 1.35 6.97
CA ALA A 82 4.14 2.49 7.79
C ALA A 82 3.21 2.07 8.94
N PRO A 83 3.07 2.92 9.99
CA PRO A 83 2.01 2.74 10.98
C PRO A 83 0.63 2.65 10.34
N ILE A 84 -0.25 1.81 10.89
CA ILE A 84 -1.58 1.52 10.31
C ILE A 84 -2.39 2.78 10.11
N TRP A 85 -2.45 3.69 11.09
CA TRP A 85 -3.18 4.95 10.94
C TRP A 85 -2.72 5.78 9.73
N ARG A 86 -1.44 5.70 9.37
CA ARG A 86 -0.88 6.43 8.22
C ARG A 86 -1.25 5.73 6.92
N LEU A 87 -1.17 4.41 6.89
CA LEU A 87 -1.56 3.61 5.74
C LEU A 87 -3.04 3.81 5.42
N CYS A 88 -3.93 3.72 6.42
CA CYS A 88 -5.36 4.02 6.27
C CYS A 88 -5.59 5.40 5.68
N LYS A 89 -4.90 6.44 6.19
CA LYS A 89 -5.02 7.80 5.68
C LYS A 89 -4.63 7.93 4.20
N VAL A 90 -3.64 7.17 3.73
CA VAL A 90 -3.23 7.19 2.32
C VAL A 90 -4.24 6.40 1.47
N LEU A 91 -4.68 5.23 1.93
CA LEU A 91 -5.72 4.43 1.27
C LEU A 91 -7.02 5.22 1.08
N THR A 92 -7.48 5.95 2.10
CA THR A 92 -8.70 6.78 2.02
C THR A 92 -8.63 7.83 0.91
N ARG A 93 -7.45 8.38 0.59
CA ARG A 93 -7.29 9.38 -0.48
C ARG A 93 -7.36 8.76 -1.87
N HIS A 94 -7.01 7.48 -1.97
CA HIS A 94 -6.83 6.76 -3.22
C HIS A 94 -7.79 5.59 -3.33
N LEU A 95 -8.95 5.69 -2.69
CA LEU A 95 -9.99 4.67 -2.79
C LEU A 95 -10.39 4.49 -4.27
N PRO A 96 -10.55 3.24 -4.73
CA PRO A 96 -11.14 2.97 -6.04
C PRO A 96 -12.52 3.60 -6.16
N ASP A 97 -12.87 4.05 -7.36
CA ASP A 97 -14.19 4.64 -7.63
C ASP A 97 -15.22 3.55 -8.04
N ASN A 98 -14.76 2.31 -8.26
CA ASN A 98 -15.59 1.15 -8.61
C ASN A 98 -15.94 0.33 -7.36
N GLU A 99 -17.23 0.05 -7.18
CA GLU A 99 -17.77 -0.76 -6.08
C GLU A 99 -17.09 -2.12 -5.90
N LYS A 100 -16.86 -2.88 -6.98
CA LYS A 100 -16.20 -4.19 -6.90
C LYS A 100 -14.79 -4.07 -6.34
N HIS A 101 -14.08 -3.01 -6.66
CA HIS A 101 -12.73 -2.77 -6.13
C HIS A 101 -12.78 -2.29 -4.67
N LEU A 102 -13.80 -1.54 -4.28
CA LEU A 102 -14.06 -1.17 -2.88
C LEU A 102 -14.36 -2.42 -2.04
N ASP A 103 -15.22 -3.31 -2.54
CA ASP A 103 -15.56 -4.57 -1.88
C ASP A 103 -14.34 -5.49 -1.76
N LEU A 104 -13.54 -5.64 -2.82
CA LEU A 104 -12.28 -6.39 -2.76
C LEU A 104 -11.28 -5.79 -1.77
N LEU A 105 -11.19 -4.47 -1.67
CA LEU A 105 -10.33 -3.79 -0.68
C LEU A 105 -10.87 -4.00 0.75
N ALA A 106 -12.19 -3.98 0.94
CA ALA A 106 -12.81 -4.28 2.22
C ALA A 106 -12.56 -5.74 2.62
N TYR A 107 -12.75 -6.68 1.70
CA TYR A 107 -12.60 -8.11 1.92
C TYR A 107 -11.14 -8.51 2.18
N ASN A 108 -10.20 -8.04 1.36
CA ASN A 108 -8.80 -8.46 1.44
C ASN A 108 -7.95 -7.56 2.36
N GLY A 109 -8.22 -6.26 2.38
CA GLY A 109 -7.40 -5.27 3.09
C GLY A 109 -7.78 -5.10 4.55
N LEU A 110 -9.08 -4.93 4.87
CA LEU A 110 -9.50 -4.63 6.24
C LEU A 110 -9.09 -5.69 7.27
N PRO A 111 -9.19 -7.01 7.01
CA PRO A 111 -8.75 -8.01 7.99
C PRO A 111 -7.28 -7.85 8.39
N VAL A 112 -6.40 -7.61 7.42
CA VAL A 112 -4.97 -7.41 7.65
C VAL A 112 -4.71 -6.14 8.46
N LEU A 113 -5.39 -5.05 8.13
CA LEU A 113 -5.27 -3.77 8.84
C LEU A 113 -5.77 -3.90 10.29
N LYS A 114 -6.95 -4.52 10.50
CA LYS A 114 -7.54 -4.76 11.82
C LYS A 114 -6.62 -5.59 12.71
N TYR A 115 -6.07 -6.69 12.16
CA TYR A 115 -5.17 -7.57 12.89
C TYR A 115 -3.84 -6.88 13.25
N SER A 116 -3.39 -5.93 12.42
CA SER A 116 -2.11 -5.24 12.61
C SER A 116 -2.19 -4.00 13.51
N CYS A 117 -3.38 -3.61 13.99
CA CYS A 117 -3.58 -2.48 14.88
C CYS A 117 -2.86 -2.65 16.22
N LYS A 118 -2.03 -1.68 16.60
CA LYS A 118 -1.30 -1.70 17.90
C LYS A 118 -1.80 -0.63 18.86
N THR A 119 -2.34 0.47 18.34
CA THR A 119 -2.73 1.64 19.14
C THR A 119 -4.22 1.96 18.99
N LYS A 120 -4.77 2.77 19.90
CA LYS A 120 -6.12 3.34 19.75
C LYS A 120 -6.26 4.14 18.45
N LYS A 121 -5.20 4.86 18.07
CA LYS A 121 -5.13 5.64 16.83
C LYS A 121 -5.22 4.76 15.58
N ASP A 122 -4.60 3.59 15.60
CA ASP A 122 -4.72 2.63 14.49
C ASP A 122 -6.14 2.11 14.36
N ARG A 123 -6.77 1.70 15.48
CA ARG A 123 -8.15 1.22 15.50
C ARG A 123 -9.12 2.24 14.93
N GLN A 124 -9.05 3.50 15.40
CA GLN A 124 -9.88 4.59 14.88
C GLN A 124 -9.69 4.78 13.37
N ALA A 125 -8.45 4.78 12.89
CA ALA A 125 -8.18 4.99 11.47
C ALA A 125 -8.68 3.83 10.58
N VAL A 126 -8.72 2.60 11.11
CA VAL A 126 -9.31 1.45 10.41
C VAL A 126 -10.83 1.53 10.40
N GLU A 127 -11.45 1.93 11.51
CA GLU A 127 -12.90 2.17 11.59
C GLU A 127 -13.33 3.27 10.61
N ASP A 128 -12.59 4.38 10.58
CA ASP A 128 -12.84 5.48 9.63
C ASP A 128 -12.74 5.00 8.17
N LEU A 129 -11.71 4.19 7.85
CA LEU A 129 -11.54 3.61 6.52
C LEU A 129 -12.70 2.67 6.17
N GLU A 130 -13.12 1.81 7.09
CA GLU A 130 -14.24 0.89 6.90
C GLU A 130 -15.56 1.64 6.63
N CYS A 131 -15.83 2.72 7.36
CA CYS A 131 -16.97 3.59 7.09
C CYS A 131 -16.90 4.19 5.68
N ARG A 132 -15.74 4.68 5.26
CA ARG A 132 -15.56 5.25 3.91
C ARG A 132 -15.77 4.21 2.80
N LEU A 133 -15.32 2.98 3.00
CA LEU A 133 -15.55 1.89 2.06
C LEU A 133 -17.05 1.58 1.93
N LYS A 134 -17.77 1.48 3.06
CA LYS A 134 -19.23 1.27 3.09
C LYS A 134 -20.00 2.39 2.40
N ASP A 135 -19.61 3.65 2.66
CA ASP A 135 -20.24 4.81 2.03
C ASP A 135 -19.98 4.86 0.52
N GLY A 136 -18.80 4.43 0.07
CA GLY A 136 -18.46 4.35 -1.35
C GLY A 136 -19.28 3.30 -2.09
N MET A 137 -19.49 2.13 -1.47
CA MET A 137 -20.30 1.05 -2.06
C MET A 137 -21.77 1.47 -2.23
N ARG A 138 -22.36 2.14 -1.23
CA ARG A 138 -23.77 2.62 -1.29
C ARG A 138 -24.04 3.70 -2.33
N LYS A 139 -23.02 4.37 -2.86
CA LYS A 139 -23.16 5.46 -3.84
C LYS A 139 -23.04 4.98 -5.29
N ALA A 140 -22.71 3.71 -5.50
CA ALA A 140 -22.56 3.11 -6.82
C ALA A 140 -23.87 2.46 -7.33
N ASP A 141 -24.86 2.30 -6.45
CA ASP A 141 -26.27 1.95 -6.75
C ASP A 141 -27.06 3.14 -7.30
#